data_AF-M0JCF4-F1
#
_entry.id   AF-M0JCF4-F1
#
_cell.length_a   1.000
_cell.length_b   1.000
_cell.length_c   1.000
_cell.angle_alpha   90.00
_cell.angle_beta   90.00
_cell.angle_gamma   90.00
#
_symmetry.space_group_name_H-M   'P 1'
#
loop_
_entity.id
_entity.type
_entity.pdbx_description
1 polymer ?
#
loop_
_entity_poly.entity_id
_entity_poly.type
_entity_poly.pdbx_seq_one_letter_code
_entity_poly.pdbx_strand_id
1 'polypeptide(L)' 'MSHHASPHGEADRSEELRSEPALPDAIQTTETYETEEGTVFYDAENPLAWLQTDTALTLQEIA' A
#
# COMPACT_ATOMS: atom_id res chain seq x y z
N MET A 1 41.42 27.14 16.92
CA MET A 1 40.02 27.13 17.42
C MET A 1 39.12 27.36 16.21
N SER A 2 38.35 26.35 15.83
CA SER A 2 37.55 26.33 14.60
C SER A 2 36.44 27.37 14.65
N HIS A 3 36.43 28.30 13.69
CA HIS A 3 35.35 29.26 13.51
C HIS A 3 34.34 28.68 12.51
N HIS A 4 33.09 28.66 12.93
CA HIS A 4 31.91 28.07 12.28
C HIS A 4 31.66 28.69 10.90
N ALA A 5 31.55 27.86 9.86
CA ALA A 5 31.09 28.27 8.53
C ALA A 5 29.68 27.72 8.27
N SER A 6 28.72 28.60 8.02
CA SER A 6 27.48 28.32 7.27
C SER A 6 27.02 29.68 6.74
N PRO A 7 26.89 29.87 5.41
CA PRO A 7 25.69 29.46 4.70
C PRO A 7 26.03 28.93 3.29
N HIS A 8 25.24 28.08 2.63
CA HIS A 8 24.06 28.41 1.83
C HIS A 8 23.72 27.06 1.18
N GLY A 9 22.53 26.50 1.38
CA GLY A 9 21.43 26.79 0.47
C GLY A 9 21.57 25.90 -0.77
N GLU A 10 21.04 24.68 -0.69
CA GLU A 10 20.59 23.77 -1.75
C GLU A 10 20.60 22.33 -1.20
N ALA A 11 19.79 22.10 -0.16
CA ALA A 11 19.31 20.76 0.11
C ALA A 11 18.06 20.61 -0.75
N ASP A 12 18.27 20.02 -1.91
CA ASP A 12 17.30 19.23 -2.67
C ASP A 12 16.20 18.70 -1.75
N ARG A 13 15.06 19.40 -1.70
CA ARG A 13 13.89 19.06 -0.88
C ARG A 13 12.67 18.81 -1.77
N SER A 14 12.89 18.43 -3.02
CA SER A 14 11.82 18.37 -4.01
C SER A 14 11.41 16.96 -4.43
N GLU A 15 12.04 15.89 -3.92
CA GLU A 15 11.63 14.51 -4.27
C GLU A 15 11.32 13.60 -3.07
N GLU A 16 11.41 14.10 -1.84
CA GLU A 16 10.94 13.35 -0.67
C GLU A 16 9.43 13.58 -0.52
N LEU A 17 8.67 12.49 -0.35
CA LEU A 17 7.29 12.47 0.18
C LEU A 17 6.13 12.64 -0.81
N ARG A 18 6.11 11.86 -1.89
CA ARG A 18 4.85 11.18 -2.25
C ARG A 18 5.06 9.67 -2.19
N SER A 19 5.48 9.18 -1.03
CA SER A 19 5.27 7.77 -0.72
C SER A 19 3.77 7.61 -0.52
N GLU A 20 3.13 6.84 -1.39
CA GLU A 20 1.77 6.36 -1.15
C GLU A 20 1.72 5.78 0.27
N PRO A 21 0.64 6.03 1.04
CA PRO A 21 0.53 5.47 2.37
C PRO A 21 0.71 3.95 2.27
N ALA A 22 1.69 3.40 3.00
CA ALA A 22 1.91 1.97 3.00
C ALA A 22 0.59 1.28 3.38
N LEU A 23 0.07 0.46 2.48
CA LEU A 23 -1.09 -0.36 2.77
C LEU A 23 -0.76 -1.22 3.99
N PRO A 24 -1.70 -1.41 4.94
CA PRO A 24 -1.51 -2.35 6.03
C PRO A 24 -1.05 -3.70 5.49
N ASP A 25 -0.15 -4.39 6.20
CA ASP A 25 0.41 -5.69 5.78
C ASP A 25 -0.69 -6.69 5.36
N ALA A 26 -1.81 -6.70 6.10
CA ALA A 26 -2.98 -7.53 5.80
C ALA A 26 -3.59 -7.27 4.40
N ILE A 27 -3.50 -6.06 3.86
CA ILE A 27 -3.95 -5.74 2.50
C ILE A 27 -2.90 -6.20 1.47
N GLN A 28 -1.62 -6.12 1.81
CA GLN A 28 -0.53 -6.47 0.88
C GLN A 28 -0.49 -7.97 0.58
N THR A 29 -0.88 -8.81 1.54
CA THR A 29 -0.92 -10.27 1.39
C THR A 29 -2.27 -10.79 0.90
N THR A 30 -3.27 -9.92 0.79
CA THR A 30 -4.60 -10.28 0.30
C THR A 30 -4.58 -10.45 -1.22
N GLU A 31 -5.04 -11.61 -1.67
CA GLU A 31 -5.21 -11.96 -3.08
C GLU A 31 -6.64 -12.40 -3.38
N THR A 32 -6.96 -12.54 -4.67
CA THR A 32 -8.30 -12.95 -5.13
C THR A 32 -8.25 -13.92 -6.30
N TYR A 33 -9.22 -14.85 -6.32
CA TYR A 33 -9.55 -15.65 -7.50
C TYR A 33 -11.06 -15.72 -7.73
N GLU A 34 -11.43 -16.04 -8.98
CA GLU A 34 -12.82 -16.21 -9.41
C GLU A 34 -13.20 -17.69 -9.44
N THR A 35 -14.44 -17.99 -9.04
CA THR A 35 -15.09 -19.29 -9.14
C THR A 35 -16.42 -19.17 -9.86
N GLU A 36 -17.07 -20.30 -10.16
CA GLU A 36 -18.44 -20.30 -10.69
C GLU A 36 -19.46 -19.71 -9.70
N GLU A 37 -19.13 -19.68 -8.40
CA GLU A 37 -20.00 -19.23 -7.31
C GLU A 37 -19.73 -17.79 -6.87
N GLY A 38 -18.64 -17.17 -7.32
CA GLY A 38 -18.31 -15.78 -6.99
C GLY A 38 -16.82 -15.50 -6.88
N THR A 39 -16.47 -14.51 -6.06
CA THR A 39 -15.09 -14.07 -5.84
C THR A 39 -14.63 -14.44 -4.44
N VAL A 40 -13.45 -15.04 -4.33
CA VAL A 40 -12.80 -15.36 -3.07
C VAL A 40 -11.68 -14.36 -2.81
N PHE A 41 -11.65 -13.81 -1.60
CA PHE A 41 -10.55 -13.03 -1.04
C PHE A 41 -9.84 -13.88 0.01
N TYR A 42 -8.52 -13.96 -0.04
CA TYR A 42 -7.74 -14.76 0.91
C TYR A 42 -6.41 -14.09 1.23
N ASP A 43 -5.89 -14.34 2.42
CA ASP A 43 -4.54 -13.95 2.83
C ASP A 43 -3.55 -15.08 2.46
N ALA A 44 -2.58 -14.78 1.59
CA ALA A 44 -1.57 -15.74 1.16
C ALA A 44 -0.64 -16.22 2.29
N GLU A 45 -0.47 -15.41 3.34
CA GLU A 45 0.36 -15.74 4.51
C GLU A 45 -0.45 -16.36 5.66
N ASN A 46 -1.79 -16.29 5.59
CA ASN A 46 -2.69 -16.94 6.54
C ASN A 46 -3.86 -17.65 5.82
N PRO A 47 -3.66 -18.90 5.35
CA PRO A 47 -4.63 -19.62 4.51
C PRO A 47 -6.00 -19.89 5.15
N LEU A 48 -6.14 -19.70 6.47
CA LEU A 48 -7.42 -19.84 7.18
C LEU A 48 -8.24 -18.54 7.19
N ALA A 49 -7.66 -17.41 6.77
CA ALA A 49 -8.34 -16.14 6.62
C ALA A 49 -8.85 -15.98 5.18
N TRP A 50 -10.13 -16.31 4.96
CA TRP A 50 -10.77 -16.17 3.66
C TRP A 50 -12.23 -15.69 3.79
N LEU A 51 -12.71 -15.05 2.72
CA LEU A 51 -14.09 -14.64 2.54
C LEU A 51 -14.53 -14.89 1.09
N GLN A 52 -15.71 -15.47 0.90
CA GLN A 52 -16.34 -15.60 -0.42
C GLN A 52 -17.52 -14.63 -0.52
N THR A 53 -17.65 -14.00 -1.70
CA THR A 53 -18.71 -13.05 -2.00
C THR A 53 -19.34 -13.40 -3.35
N ASP A 54 -20.67 -13.24 -3.47
CA ASP A 54 -21.40 -13.49 -4.72
C ASP A 54 -21.13 -12.39 -5.78
N THR A 55 -20.59 -11.24 -5.37
CA THR A 55 -20.32 -10.09 -6.25
C THR A 55 -19.18 -9.26 -5.70
N ALA A 56 -18.05 -9.20 -6.43
CA ALA A 56 -16.97 -8.28 -6.13
C ALA A 56 -17.24 -6.90 -6.75
N LEU A 57 -17.06 -5.84 -5.97
CA LEU A 57 -17.11 -4.45 -6.44
C LEU A 57 -15.68 -3.94 -6.59
N THR A 58 -15.33 -3.46 -7.79
CA THR A 58 -14.04 -2.78 -8.01
C THR A 58 -14.03 -1.46 -7.25
N LEU A 59 -13.13 -1.32 -6.29
CA LEU A 59 -12.88 -0.04 -5.62
C LEU A 59 -12.10 0.86 -6.57
N GLN A 60 -12.74 1.94 -7.03
CA GLN A 60 -12.05 3.02 -7.73
C GLN A 60 -11.30 3.87 -6.70
N GLU A 61 -10.04 4.21 -6.96
CA GLU A 61 -9.33 5.20 -6.14
C GLU A 61 -10.12 6.51 -6.15
N ILE A 62 -10.51 6.98 -4.96
CA ILE A 62 -11.04 8.32 -4.79
C ILE A 62 -9.83 9.26 -4.92
N ALA A 63 -9.79 10.01 -6.02
CA ALA A 63 -8.75 11.00 -6.34
C ALA A 63 -8.76 12.20 -5.39
#